data_AF-A0A417Y9U3-F1
#
_entry.id   AF-A0A417Y9U3-F1
#
_cell.length_a   1.000
_cell.length_b   1.000
_cell.length_c   1.000
_cell.angle_alpha   90.00
_cell.angle_beta   90.00
_cell.angle_gamma   90.00
#
_symmetry.space_group_name_H-M   'P 1'
#
loop_
_entity.id
_entity.type
_entity.pdbx_description
1 polymer ?
#
loop_
_entity_poly.entity_id
_entity_poly.type
_entity_poly.pdbx_seq_one_letter_code
_entity_poly.pdbx_strand_id
1 'polypeptide(L)' 'MTDKHNQQAKPDDRSDNAEKIQNMVQNTIENLEAAHETMQFSSGEEKEQIIAKNQRREEAIEGFREEIKDESNQ' A
#
# COMPACT_ATOMS: atom_id res chain seq x y z
N MET A 1 5.14 -44.71 -23.60
CA MET A 1 5.92 -43.86 -22.69
C MET A 1 5.17 -42.54 -22.56
N THR A 2 4.22 -42.46 -21.63
CA THR A 2 3.46 -41.22 -21.35
C THR A 2 4.14 -40.54 -20.18
N ASP A 3 5.12 -39.70 -20.49
CA ASP A 3 5.78 -38.87 -19.49
C ASP A 3 4.81 -37.76 -19.06
N LYS A 4 4.08 -38.04 -17.98
CA LYS A 4 3.33 -37.05 -17.22
C LYS A 4 4.32 -36.05 -16.64
N HIS A 5 4.46 -34.90 -17.29
CA HIS A 5 5.13 -33.75 -16.71
C HIS A 5 4.38 -33.37 -15.42
N ASN A 6 4.93 -33.77 -14.28
CA ASN A 6 4.52 -33.30 -12.97
C ASN A 6 4.96 -31.83 -12.87
N GLN A 7 4.18 -30.93 -13.49
CA GLN A 7 4.30 -29.49 -13.28
C GLN A 7 3.73 -29.17 -11.91
N GLN A 8 4.48 -29.52 -10.86
CA GLN A 8 4.27 -28.86 -9.57
C GLN A 8 4.59 -27.39 -9.79
N ALA A 9 3.58 -26.53 -9.76
CA ALA A 9 3.77 -25.09 -9.65
C ALA A 9 4.74 -24.88 -8.47
N LYS A 10 5.79 -24.08 -8.71
CA LYS A 10 6.63 -23.63 -7.59
C LYS A 10 5.69 -22.97 -6.57
N PRO A 11 5.90 -23.16 -5.26
CA PRO A 11 5.21 -22.33 -4.28
C PRO A 11 5.47 -20.88 -4.68
N ASP A 12 4.41 -20.12 -4.92
CA ASP A 12 4.53 -18.69 -5.20
C ASP A 12 5.25 -18.07 -4.01
N ASP A 13 6.42 -17.50 -4.26
CA ASP A 13 7.18 -16.78 -3.24
C ASP A 13 6.54 -15.40 -3.06
N ARG A 14 5.45 -15.37 -2.29
CA ARG A 14 4.68 -14.15 -2.03
C ARG A 14 5.36 -13.23 -1.01
N SER A 15 6.55 -13.59 -0.54
CA SER A 15 7.31 -12.77 0.40
C SER A 15 7.64 -11.38 -0.18
N ASP A 16 7.78 -11.27 -1.51
CA ASP A 16 8.04 -10.01 -2.20
C ASP A 16 6.83 -9.07 -2.24
N ASN A 17 5.61 -9.60 -2.17
CA ASN A 17 4.38 -8.80 -2.18
C ASN A 17 4.21 -8.05 -0.87
N ALA A 18 4.45 -8.70 0.27
CA ALA A 18 4.43 -8.03 1.57
C ALA A 18 5.46 -6.89 1.63
N GLU A 19 6.68 -7.11 1.12
CA GLU A 19 7.72 -6.07 1.05
C GLU A 19 7.30 -4.89 0.14
N LYS A 20 6.71 -5.17 -1.03
CA LYS A 20 6.19 -4.12 -1.92
C LYS A 20 5.08 -3.31 -1.26
N ILE A 21 4.14 -3.97 -0.58
CA ILE A 21 3.03 -3.29 0.10
C ILE A 21 3.56 -2.46 1.28
N GLN A 22 4.54 -2.96 2.05
CA GLN A 22 5.23 -2.18 3.07
C GLN A 22 5.89 -0.91 2.50
N ASN A 23 6.56 -1.01 1.36
CA ASN A 23 7.12 0.16 0.68
C ASN A 23 6.03 1.15 0.24
N MET A 24 4.90 0.68 -0.27
CA MET A 24 3.75 1.54 -0.62
C MET A 24 3.16 2.24 0.61
N VAL A 25 3.04 1.54 1.75
CA VAL A 25 2.62 2.13 3.03
C VAL A 25 3.56 3.25 3.45
N GLN A 26 4.88 2.99 3.47
CA GLN A 26 5.87 3.98 3.87
C GLN A 26 5.82 5.23 2.98
N ASN A 27 5.81 5.04 1.66
CA ASN A 27 5.67 6.15 0.70
C ASN A 27 4.37 6.94 0.90
N THR A 28 3.27 6.27 1.26
CA THR A 28 1.98 6.93 1.46
C THR A 28 1.97 7.74 2.76
N ILE A 29 2.62 7.25 3.82
CA ILE A 29 2.81 7.96 5.08
C ILE A 29 3.67 9.21 4.87
N GLU A 30 4.81 9.10 4.18
CA GLU A 30 5.68 10.26 3.87
C GLU A 30 4.93 11.33 3.07
N ASN A 31 4.13 10.91 2.09
CA ASN A 31 3.28 11.82 1.32
C ASN A 31 2.16 12.45 2.15
N LEU A 32 1.66 11.77 3.19
CA LEU A 32 0.66 12.30 4.12
C LEU A 32 1.28 13.35 5.03
N GLU A 33 2.47 13.08 5.59
CA GLU A 33 3.23 14.01 6.42
C GLU A 33 3.61 15.29 5.64
N ALA A 34 4.19 15.15 4.45
CA ALA A 34 4.51 16.28 3.59
C ALA A 34 3.27 17.11 3.18
N ALA A 35 2.13 16.44 2.99
CA ALA A 35 0.87 17.12 2.74
C ALA A 35 0.36 17.90 3.97
N HIS A 36 0.58 17.39 5.20
CA HIS A 36 0.27 18.15 6.42
C HIS A 36 1.12 19.41 6.56
N GLU A 37 2.42 19.33 6.24
CA GLU A 37 3.29 20.51 6.21
C GLU A 37 2.80 21.55 5.20
N THR A 38 2.47 21.10 3.98
CA THR A 38 1.93 21.98 2.93
C THR A 38 0.61 22.63 3.37
N MET A 39 -0.28 21.86 4.00
CA MET A 39 -1.58 22.32 4.49
C MET A 39 -1.48 23.47 5.50
N GLN A 40 -0.36 23.61 6.22
CA GLN A 40 -0.16 24.73 7.16
C GLN A 40 -0.07 26.08 6.44
N PHE A 41 0.33 26.08 5.17
CA PHE A 41 0.50 27.28 4.35
C PHE A 41 -0.64 27.47 3.33
N SER A 42 -1.45 26.44 3.08
CA SER A 42 -2.61 26.49 2.17
C SER A 42 -3.87 27.06 2.85
N SER A 43 -4.79 27.60 2.05
CA SER A 43 -6.07 28.13 2.52
C SER A 43 -7.18 27.94 1.49
N GLY A 44 -8.43 28.12 1.92
CA GLY A 44 -9.61 27.97 1.05
C GLY A 44 -9.70 26.60 0.40
N GLU A 45 -10.02 26.59 -0.90
CA GLU A 45 -10.22 25.38 -1.70
C GLU A 45 -8.99 24.45 -1.70
N GLU A 46 -7.78 25.01 -1.77
CA GLU A 46 -6.54 24.22 -1.77
C GLU A 46 -6.41 23.39 -0.48
N LYS A 47 -6.73 24.00 0.67
CA LYS A 47 -6.70 23.32 1.96
C LYS A 47 -7.73 22.19 2.01
N GLU A 48 -8.94 22.43 1.52
CA GLU A 48 -9.99 21.40 1.45
C GLU A 48 -9.60 20.22 0.56
N GLN A 49 -8.96 20.50 -0.59
CA GLN A 49 -8.45 19.45 -1.47
C GLN A 49 -7.35 18.61 -0.82
N ILE A 50 -6.43 19.25 -0.07
CA ILE A 50 -5.40 18.54 0.69
C ILE A 50 -6.02 17.64 1.75
N ILE A 51 -7.00 18.14 2.52
CA ILE A 51 -7.72 17.35 3.53
C ILE A 51 -8.40 16.12 2.88
N ALA A 52 -9.15 16.31 1.80
CA ALA A 52 -9.83 15.23 1.12
C ALA A 52 -8.84 14.18 0.56
N LYS A 53 -7.67 14.61 0.09
CA LYS A 53 -6.62 13.70 -0.38
C LYS A 53 -5.96 12.95 0.77
N ASN A 54 -5.76 13.60 1.91
CA ASN A 54 -5.20 12.99 3.11
C ASN A 54 -6.13 11.91 3.66
N GLN A 55 -7.44 12.15 3.71
CA GLN A 55 -8.41 11.14 4.13
C GLN A 55 -8.34 9.87 3.27
N ARG A 56 -8.25 10.02 1.93
CA ARG A 56 -8.08 8.86 1.04
C ARG A 56 -6.76 8.12 1.23
N ARG A 57 -5.69 8.82 1.63
CA ARG A 57 -4.40 8.18 1.95
C ARG A 57 -4.49 7.37 3.24
N GLU A 58 -5.21 7.86 4.25
CA GLU A 58 -5.46 7.10 5.49
C GLU A 58 -6.24 5.82 5.20
N GLU A 59 -7.30 5.90 4.40
CA GLU A 59 -8.07 4.72 3.94
C GLU A 59 -7.17 3.73 3.15
N ALA A 60 -6.30 4.23 2.27
CA ALA A 60 -5.37 3.38 1.52
C ALA A 60 -4.35 2.69 2.42
N ILE A 61 -3.80 3.39 3.41
CA ILE A 61 -2.86 2.80 4.39
C ILE A 61 -3.54 1.67 5.16
N GLU A 62 -4.80 1.84 5.58
CA GLU A 62 -5.52 0.79 6.28
C GLU A 62 -5.75 -0.44 5.37
N GLY A 63 -6.14 -0.22 4.12
CA GLY A 63 -6.25 -1.29 3.12
C GLY A 63 -4.94 -2.07 2.94
N PHE A 64 -3.81 -1.35 2.79
CA PHE A 64 -2.50 -1.98 2.67
C PHE A 64 -2.09 -2.77 3.91
N ARG A 65 -2.47 -2.32 5.11
CA ARG A 65 -2.19 -3.03 6.37
C ARG A 65 -2.94 -4.35 6.45
N GLU A 66 -4.21 -4.36 6.04
CA GLU A 66 -4.98 -5.61 5.96
C GLU A 66 -4.40 -6.54 4.88
N GLU A 67 -3.99 -6.02 3.72
CA GLU A 67 -3.31 -6.82 2.70
C GLU A 67 -2.00 -7.45 3.20
N ILE A 68 -1.14 -6.68 3.90
CA ILE A 68 0.10 -7.23 4.50
C ILE A 68 -0.21 -8.36 5.48
N LYS A 69 -1.27 -8.22 6.27
CA LYS A 69 -1.68 -9.22 7.24
C LYS A 69 -2.19 -10.49 6.55
N ASP A 70 -2.96 -10.35 5.48
CA ASP A 70 -3.43 -11.48 4.69
C ASP A 70 -2.28 -12.21 4.00
N GLU A 71 -1.30 -11.47 3.43
CA GLU A 71 -0.09 -12.06 2.84
C GLU A 71 0.80 -12.76 3.88
N SER A 72 0.87 -12.23 5.11
CA SER A 72 1.65 -12.83 6.20
C SER A 72 1.03 -14.14 6.74
N ASN A 73 -0.25 -14.38 6.44
CA ASN A 73 -0.99 -15.58 6.86
C ASN A 73 -1.13 -16.62 5.74
N GLN A 74 -0.56 -16.38 4.55
CA GLN A 74 -0.54 -17.29 3.40
C GLN A 74 0.79 -18.02 3.27
#